data_AF-A0A9X2M817-F1
#
_entry.id   AF-A0A9X2M817-F1
#
_cell.length_a   1.000
_cell.length_b   1.000
_cell.length_c   1.000
_cell.angle_alpha   90.00
_cell.angle_beta   90.00
_cell.angle_gamma   90.00
#
_symmetry.space_group_name_H-M   'P 1'
#
loop_
_entity.id
_entity.type
_entity.pdbx_description
1 polymer ?
#
loop_
_entity_poly.entity_id
_entity_poly.type
_entity_poly.pdbx_seq_one_letter_code
_entity_poly.pdbx_strand_id
1 'polypeptide(L)'
;MSVSDVSDASDALSAVSPSSAASSARVESSASTASAAASGCAAPVTRRRSLLLGGGVLGVVALLSGCSDDSAPRRDAGGEEAVALLRARGARDSTALLARYDATVDTHPALQERLAPLREETARHAAVFTAKGRSASPSATASRSPSAGGRRVPEVPKDEKRALSALAQAERQIADTRTAALATAPPELARLLASVAACGAAHVYLLTQRDTDS
;
A
#
# COMPACT_ATOMS: atom_id res chain seq x y z
N MET A 1 75.98 -27.01 4.63
CA MET A 1 76.98 -26.64 3.59
C MET A 1 76.29 -26.74 2.26
N SER A 2 76.28 -25.65 1.46
CA SER A 2 75.77 -25.54 0.08
C SER A 2 74.25 -25.83 -0.11
N VAL A 3 73.44 -25.16 -0.93
CA VAL A 3 73.54 -24.56 -2.30
C VAL A 3 73.84 -25.60 -3.39
N SER A 4 73.23 -25.62 -4.59
CA SER A 4 72.16 -24.81 -5.22
C SER A 4 71.38 -25.73 -6.21
N ASP A 5 70.46 -25.38 -7.12
CA ASP A 5 69.92 -24.15 -7.74
C ASP A 5 68.41 -24.38 -8.08
N VAL A 6 67.47 -23.41 -8.07
CA VAL A 6 67.13 -22.34 -9.06
C VAL A 6 66.51 -22.82 -10.39
N SER A 7 65.24 -22.45 -10.59
CA SER A 7 64.48 -22.14 -11.83
C SER A 7 62.98 -22.19 -11.45
N ASP A 8 62.25 -21.11 -11.16
CA ASP A 8 62.10 -19.81 -11.85
C ASP A 8 61.28 -19.86 -13.14
N ALA A 9 60.20 -19.06 -13.14
CA ALA A 9 59.33 -18.70 -14.25
C ALA A 9 58.53 -17.44 -13.86
N SER A 10 59.22 -16.35 -13.47
CA SER A 10 58.59 -15.05 -13.16
C SER A 10 58.88 -13.99 -14.24
N ASP A 11 57.90 -13.76 -15.12
CA ASP A 11 57.69 -12.53 -15.89
C ASP A 11 56.19 -12.19 -15.74
N ALA A 12 55.71 -11.02 -15.26
CA ALA A 12 56.06 -9.64 -15.60
C ALA A 12 55.68 -9.32 -17.06
N LEU A 13 55.05 -8.22 -17.48
CA LEU A 13 54.69 -6.90 -16.90
C LEU A 13 53.25 -6.53 -17.41
N SER A 14 52.58 -5.39 -17.16
CA SER A 14 52.75 -4.17 -16.34
C SER A 14 51.31 -3.67 -16.04
N ALA A 15 50.95 -3.26 -14.82
CA ALA A 15 51.14 -1.90 -14.31
C ALA A 15 50.69 -0.75 -15.27
N VAL A 16 49.46 -0.27 -15.11
CA VAL A 16 49.10 1.15 -15.32
C VAL A 16 48.11 1.60 -14.23
N SER A 17 48.42 2.72 -13.61
CA SER A 17 47.59 3.53 -12.72
C SER A 17 48.19 4.94 -12.71
N PRO A 18 47.46 5.99 -12.31
CA PRO A 18 46.01 6.19 -12.35
C PRO A 18 45.65 7.26 -13.41
N SER A 19 44.36 7.62 -13.56
CA SER A 19 44.00 8.89 -14.21
C SER A 19 42.75 9.51 -13.58
N SER A 20 42.92 10.68 -12.96
CA SER A 20 41.84 11.47 -12.38
C SER A 20 41.16 12.32 -13.44
N ALA A 21 39.97 11.89 -13.90
CA ALA A 21 39.06 12.73 -14.66
C ALA A 21 38.01 13.33 -13.72
N ALA A 22 38.30 14.52 -13.15
CA ALA A 22 37.35 15.27 -12.34
C ALA A 22 36.22 15.83 -13.23
N SER A 23 35.15 15.06 -13.43
CA SER A 23 33.96 15.52 -14.15
C SER A 23 33.05 16.30 -13.20
N SER A 24 33.34 17.60 -13.06
CA SER A 24 32.53 18.55 -12.29
C SER A 24 31.19 18.81 -13.00
N ALA A 25 30.25 17.86 -12.87
CA ALA A 25 28.87 17.98 -13.33
C ALA A 25 28.14 19.06 -12.52
N ARG A 26 28.30 20.31 -12.97
CA ARG A 26 27.68 21.53 -12.44
C ARG A 26 26.16 21.50 -12.68
N VAL A 27 25.44 20.73 -11.87
CA VAL A 27 23.96 20.78 -11.85
C VAL A 27 23.55 22.15 -11.34
N GLU A 28 22.89 22.92 -12.21
CA GLU A 28 22.72 24.34 -12.01
C GLU A 28 21.64 24.66 -10.97
N SER A 29 21.90 25.70 -10.15
CA SER A 29 21.04 26.11 -9.04
C SER A 29 19.73 26.73 -9.52
N SER A 30 18.80 25.89 -9.95
CA SER A 30 17.42 26.26 -10.27
C SER A 30 16.66 26.55 -8.98
N ALA A 31 16.81 27.77 -8.47
CA ALA A 31 16.09 28.27 -7.30
C ALA A 31 14.59 28.43 -7.63
N SER A 32 13.84 27.33 -7.54
CA SER A 32 12.39 27.32 -7.72
C SER A 32 11.73 28.05 -6.56
N THR A 33 11.46 29.33 -6.76
CA THR A 33 10.67 30.17 -5.85
C THR A 33 9.25 29.64 -5.77
N ALA A 34 9.00 28.80 -4.75
CA ALA A 34 7.67 28.29 -4.43
C ALA A 34 6.76 29.44 -3.99
N SER A 35 6.15 30.10 -4.97
CA SER A 35 5.21 31.18 -4.76
C SER A 35 4.06 30.69 -3.90
N ALA A 36 3.88 31.31 -2.72
CA ALA A 36 2.85 30.97 -1.75
C ALA A 36 1.46 31.45 -2.22
N ALA A 37 0.97 30.85 -3.31
CA ALA A 37 -0.37 31.06 -3.83
C ALA A 37 -1.40 30.41 -2.89
N ALA A 38 -1.76 31.15 -1.82
CA ALA A 38 -2.81 30.78 -0.89
C ALA A 38 -4.16 30.74 -1.62
N SER A 39 -4.51 29.58 -2.16
CA SER A 39 -5.79 29.34 -2.84
C SER A 39 -6.91 29.20 -1.79
N GLY A 40 -7.30 30.34 -1.22
CA GLY A 40 -8.45 30.43 -0.34
C GLY A 40 -9.72 30.11 -1.12
N CYS A 41 -10.25 28.90 -0.95
CA CYS A 41 -11.55 28.51 -1.51
C CYS A 41 -12.66 29.24 -0.75
N ALA A 42 -12.91 30.49 -1.14
CA ALA A 42 -13.99 31.32 -0.62
C ALA A 42 -15.34 30.72 -1.05
N ALA A 43 -15.94 29.91 -0.18
CA ALA A 43 -17.21 29.24 -0.46
C ALA A 43 -18.37 30.26 -0.54
N PRO A 44 -19.03 30.43 -1.71
CA PRO A 44 -20.20 31.29 -1.81
C PRO A 44 -21.39 30.60 -1.14
N VAL A 45 -21.82 31.13 0.01
CA VAL A 45 -23.01 30.67 0.75
C VAL A 45 -24.31 31.00 0.01
N THR A 46 -24.59 30.23 -1.04
CA THR A 46 -25.73 30.41 -1.95
C THR A 46 -27.06 29.98 -1.29
N ARG A 47 -27.54 30.81 -0.35
CA ARG A 47 -28.79 30.62 0.42
C ARG A 47 -30.06 30.79 -0.44
N ARG A 48 -30.28 29.89 -1.40
CA ARG A 48 -31.48 29.87 -2.25
C ARG A 48 -32.67 29.27 -1.50
N ARG A 49 -33.48 30.15 -0.89
CA ARG A 49 -34.80 29.80 -0.36
C ARG A 49 -35.81 29.57 -1.50
N SER A 50 -36.69 28.62 -1.26
CA SER A 50 -37.94 28.24 -1.93
C SER A 50 -38.55 29.21 -2.95
N LEU A 51 -38.89 28.68 -4.13
CA LEU A 51 -40.22 28.84 -4.71
C LEU A 51 -40.72 27.47 -5.20
N LEU A 52 -41.82 26.99 -4.60
CA LEU A 52 -42.61 25.85 -5.06
C LEU A 52 -43.88 26.42 -5.72
N LEU A 53 -44.15 26.10 -7.00
CA LEU A 53 -45.42 26.44 -7.66
C LEU A 53 -45.53 25.73 -9.04
N GLY A 54 -46.64 25.01 -9.28
CA GLY A 54 -47.21 24.80 -10.62
C GLY A 54 -46.99 23.45 -11.34
N GLY A 55 -47.91 22.49 -11.12
CA GLY A 55 -48.37 21.46 -12.10
C GLY A 55 -47.40 20.33 -12.54
N GLY A 56 -47.84 19.10 -12.86
CA GLY A 56 -49.16 18.48 -12.65
C GLY A 56 -49.74 17.74 -13.86
N VAL A 57 -49.53 16.42 -13.97
CA VAL A 57 -50.35 15.45 -14.75
C VAL A 57 -50.18 14.04 -14.20
N LEU A 58 -51.14 13.16 -14.47
CA LEU A 58 -51.17 11.75 -14.02
C LEU A 58 -50.45 10.83 -15.00
N GLY A 59 -49.72 9.84 -14.46
CA GLY A 59 -49.13 8.72 -15.22
C GLY A 59 -49.01 7.50 -14.31
N VAL A 60 -49.60 6.37 -14.74
CA VAL A 60 -49.73 5.13 -13.93
C VAL A 60 -48.75 4.07 -14.43
N VAL A 61 -48.63 2.99 -13.64
CA VAL A 61 -47.90 1.73 -13.87
C VAL A 61 -46.46 1.74 -13.35
N ALA A 62 -46.32 1.15 -12.15
CA ALA A 62 -45.06 0.56 -11.75
C ALA A 62 -44.83 -0.72 -12.56
N LEU A 63 -43.85 -0.69 -13.47
CA LEU A 63 -43.10 -1.89 -13.81
C LEU A 63 -41.73 -1.78 -13.14
N LEU A 64 -41.49 -2.66 -12.17
CA LEU A 64 -40.15 -3.06 -11.78
C LEU A 64 -39.58 -3.88 -12.94
N SER A 65 -39.18 -3.19 -14.02
CA SER A 65 -38.33 -3.77 -15.06
C SER A 65 -37.00 -4.12 -14.39
N GLY A 66 -36.90 -5.37 -13.94
CA GLY A 66 -35.73 -5.85 -13.21
C GLY A 66 -34.46 -5.71 -14.05
N CYS A 67 -33.32 -5.73 -13.38
CA CYS A 67 -32.03 -5.95 -14.03
C CYS A 67 -32.01 -7.38 -14.58
N SER A 68 -32.63 -7.60 -15.74
CA SER A 68 -32.44 -8.81 -16.52
C SER A 68 -31.03 -8.75 -17.07
N ASP A 69 -30.19 -9.60 -16.51
CA ASP A 69 -28.78 -9.73 -16.88
C ASP A 69 -28.66 -10.10 -18.36
N ASP A 70 -28.15 -9.17 -19.19
CA ASP A 70 -27.76 -9.46 -20.57
C ASP A 70 -26.40 -10.17 -20.55
N SER A 71 -26.43 -11.41 -20.05
CA SER A 71 -25.27 -12.29 -19.95
C SER A 71 -24.65 -12.47 -21.33
N ALA A 72 -23.53 -11.78 -21.56
CA ALA A 72 -22.74 -11.85 -22.78
C ALA A 72 -21.46 -12.67 -22.47
N PRO A 73 -21.55 -14.03 -22.45
CA PRO A 73 -20.78 -14.93 -21.55
C PRO A 73 -19.28 -15.11 -21.91
N ARG A 74 -18.71 -14.14 -22.63
CA ARG A 74 -17.31 -14.09 -23.05
C ARG A 74 -16.59 -12.78 -22.69
N ARG A 75 -17.27 -11.76 -22.16
CA ARG A 75 -16.60 -10.57 -21.58
C ARG A 75 -16.49 -10.67 -20.06
N ASP A 76 -17.54 -11.09 -19.38
CA ASP A 76 -17.67 -11.00 -17.92
C ASP A 76 -16.72 -11.96 -17.17
N ALA A 77 -16.45 -13.13 -17.77
CA ALA A 77 -15.54 -14.13 -17.20
C ALA A 77 -14.12 -13.59 -16.94
N GLY A 78 -13.60 -12.74 -17.83
CA GLY A 78 -12.29 -12.10 -17.65
C GLY A 78 -12.32 -10.96 -16.61
N GLY A 79 -13.47 -10.30 -16.46
CA GLY A 79 -13.69 -9.32 -15.39
C GLY A 79 -13.68 -9.95 -14.01
N GLU A 80 -14.39 -11.07 -13.83
CA GLU A 80 -14.42 -11.82 -12.57
C GLU A 80 -13.06 -12.43 -12.22
N GLU A 81 -12.27 -12.91 -13.19
CA GLU A 81 -10.90 -13.35 -12.94
C GLU A 81 -10.02 -12.18 -12.46
N ALA A 82 -10.08 -11.01 -13.12
CA ALA A 82 -9.34 -9.82 -12.69
C ALA A 82 -9.74 -9.35 -11.28
N VAL A 83 -11.04 -9.40 -10.95
CA VAL A 83 -11.57 -9.12 -9.61
C VAL A 83 -11.06 -10.13 -8.57
N ALA A 84 -11.02 -11.42 -8.91
CA ALA A 84 -10.50 -12.46 -8.04
C ALA A 84 -8.98 -12.29 -7.80
N LEU A 85 -8.21 -11.96 -8.83
CA LEU A 85 -6.78 -11.68 -8.74
C LEU A 85 -6.49 -10.43 -7.88
N LEU A 86 -7.24 -9.35 -8.05
CA LEU A 86 -7.12 -8.14 -7.23
C LEU A 86 -7.47 -8.39 -5.76
N ARG A 87 -8.57 -9.12 -5.46
CA ARG A 87 -8.89 -9.53 -4.08
C ARG A 87 -7.81 -10.44 -3.49
N ALA A 88 -7.34 -11.45 -4.23
CA ALA A 88 -6.28 -12.34 -3.78
C ALA A 88 -4.96 -11.59 -3.52
N ARG A 89 -4.64 -10.56 -4.32
CA ARG A 89 -3.50 -9.67 -4.07
C ARG A 89 -3.69 -8.85 -2.81
N GLY A 90 -4.84 -8.19 -2.63
CA GLY A 90 -5.15 -7.42 -1.42
C GLY A 90 -5.08 -8.24 -0.13
N ALA A 91 -5.55 -9.48 -0.16
CA ALA A 91 -5.44 -10.43 0.95
C ALA A 91 -3.98 -10.80 1.27
N ARG A 92 -3.19 -11.17 0.25
CA ARG A 92 -1.76 -11.52 0.39
C ARG A 92 -0.95 -10.36 0.98
N ASP A 93 -1.15 -9.15 0.46
CA ASP A 93 -0.41 -7.96 0.88
C ASP A 93 -0.76 -7.56 2.32
N SER A 94 -2.04 -7.59 2.69
CA SER A 94 -2.48 -7.33 4.08
C SER A 94 -1.96 -8.39 5.05
N THR A 95 -1.93 -9.67 4.64
CA THR A 95 -1.36 -10.78 5.44
C THR A 95 0.18 -10.75 5.49
N ALA A 96 0.85 -10.08 4.55
CA ALA A 96 2.29 -9.82 4.60
C ALA A 96 2.65 -8.63 5.48
N LEU A 97 1.80 -7.61 5.50
CA LEU A 97 1.89 -6.47 6.38
C LEU A 97 1.64 -6.86 7.85
N LEU A 98 0.60 -7.63 8.15
CA LEU A 98 0.33 -8.12 9.51
C LEU A 98 1.54 -8.87 10.09
N ALA A 99 2.13 -9.80 9.32
CA ALA A 99 3.31 -10.55 9.74
C ALA A 99 4.58 -9.67 9.93
N ARG A 100 4.64 -8.46 9.34
CA ARG A 100 5.68 -7.46 9.67
C ARG A 100 5.41 -6.82 11.02
N TYR A 101 4.18 -6.36 11.29
CA TYR A 101 3.80 -5.85 12.60
C TYR A 101 4.03 -6.91 13.70
N ASP A 102 3.70 -8.17 13.44
CA ASP A 102 3.92 -9.28 14.37
C ASP A 102 5.40 -9.42 14.70
N ALA A 103 6.26 -9.58 13.67
CA ALA A 103 7.71 -9.65 13.85
C ALA A 103 8.32 -8.40 14.49
N THR A 104 7.77 -7.20 14.24
CA THR A 104 8.21 -5.96 14.91
C THR A 104 7.90 -6.00 16.40
N VAL A 105 6.74 -6.49 16.82
CA VAL A 105 6.41 -6.63 18.26
C VAL A 105 7.22 -7.76 18.91
N ASP A 106 7.46 -8.87 18.21
CA ASP A 106 8.31 -9.97 18.70
C ASP A 106 9.78 -9.52 18.89
N THR A 107 10.25 -8.57 18.06
CA THR A 107 11.61 -7.98 18.17
C THR A 107 11.67 -6.85 19.21
N HIS A 108 10.60 -6.05 19.31
CA HIS A 108 10.51 -4.85 20.16
C HIS A 108 9.23 -4.87 21.02
N PRO A 109 9.19 -5.65 22.13
CA PRO A 109 7.98 -5.80 22.94
C PRO A 109 7.43 -4.49 23.53
N ALA A 110 8.28 -3.48 23.75
CA ALA A 110 7.88 -2.14 24.19
C ALA A 110 6.90 -1.45 23.21
N LEU A 111 6.94 -1.80 21.92
CA LEU A 111 6.01 -1.29 20.91
C LEU A 111 4.63 -1.98 20.92
N GLN A 112 4.42 -3.04 21.72
CA GLN A 112 3.20 -3.86 21.66
C GLN A 112 1.92 -3.02 21.80
N GLU A 113 1.84 -2.15 22.81
CA GLU A 113 0.65 -1.33 23.08
C GLU A 113 0.44 -0.27 21.99
N ARG A 114 1.51 0.38 21.50
CA ARG A 114 1.48 1.36 20.40
C ARG A 114 1.00 0.73 19.08
N LEU A 115 1.39 -0.52 18.81
CA LEU A 115 1.12 -1.20 17.54
C LEU A 115 -0.15 -2.06 17.55
N ALA A 116 -0.72 -2.40 18.71
CA ALA A 116 -1.90 -3.26 18.82
C ALA A 116 -3.12 -2.77 17.99
N PRO A 117 -3.52 -1.49 17.99
CA PRO A 117 -4.64 -1.03 17.17
C PRO A 117 -4.38 -1.17 15.67
N LEU A 118 -3.17 -0.82 15.21
CA LEU A 118 -2.78 -0.91 13.80
C LEU A 118 -2.71 -2.37 13.33
N ARG A 119 -2.27 -3.29 14.21
CA ARG A 119 -2.34 -4.75 13.98
C ARG A 119 -3.78 -5.22 13.79
N GLU A 120 -4.69 -4.79 14.65
CA GLU A 120 -6.08 -5.22 14.58
C GLU A 120 -6.77 -4.72 13.30
N GLU A 121 -6.63 -3.44 12.93
CA GLU A 121 -7.19 -2.93 11.68
C GLU A 121 -6.55 -3.62 10.45
N THR A 122 -5.24 -3.90 10.49
CA THR A 122 -4.56 -4.67 9.42
C THR A 122 -5.10 -6.10 9.28
N ALA A 123 -5.42 -6.77 10.41
CA ALA A 123 -6.06 -8.09 10.39
C ALA A 123 -7.49 -8.01 9.84
N ARG A 124 -8.27 -6.98 10.20
CA ARG A 124 -9.60 -6.73 9.62
C ARG A 124 -9.52 -6.45 8.11
N HIS A 125 -8.54 -5.67 7.64
CA HIS A 125 -8.29 -5.46 6.21
C HIS A 125 -8.02 -6.77 5.46
N ALA A 126 -7.24 -7.70 6.03
CA ALA A 126 -7.02 -9.02 5.44
C ALA A 126 -8.31 -9.86 5.38
N ALA A 127 -9.17 -9.78 6.39
CA ALA A 127 -10.48 -10.44 6.41
C ALA A 127 -11.41 -9.90 5.31
N VAL A 128 -11.46 -8.58 5.09
CA VAL A 128 -12.35 -7.98 4.07
C VAL A 128 -11.99 -8.41 2.64
N PHE A 129 -10.70 -8.61 2.32
CA PHE A 129 -10.30 -9.15 1.00
C PHE A 129 -10.57 -10.65 0.82
N THR A 130 -10.78 -11.41 1.91
CA THR A 130 -11.08 -12.85 1.87
C THR A 130 -12.57 -13.17 2.01
N ALA A 131 -13.39 -12.21 2.44
CA ALA A 131 -14.84 -12.33 2.52
C ALA A 131 -15.50 -12.48 1.14
N LYS A 132 -15.90 -13.71 0.79
CA LYS A 132 -16.67 -13.99 -0.43
C LYS A 132 -18.14 -13.54 -0.31
N GLY A 133 -18.48 -12.46 -1.01
CA GLY A 133 -19.82 -12.27 -1.60
C GLY A 133 -21.02 -12.16 -0.65
N ARG A 134 -20.83 -11.91 0.65
CA ARG A 134 -21.91 -11.70 1.61
C ARG A 134 -21.77 -10.33 2.27
N SER A 135 -22.88 -9.59 2.33
CA SER A 135 -22.98 -8.31 3.04
C SER A 135 -22.48 -8.46 4.48
N ALA A 136 -21.68 -7.50 4.94
CA ALA A 136 -20.93 -7.61 6.18
C ALA A 136 -21.85 -7.53 7.41
N SER A 137 -22.08 -8.68 8.05
CA SER A 137 -22.57 -8.76 9.43
C SER A 137 -21.39 -9.16 10.33
N PRO A 138 -21.09 -8.42 11.42
CA PRO A 138 -19.89 -8.64 12.22
C PRO A 138 -20.05 -9.82 13.21
N SER A 139 -20.01 -11.04 12.67
CA SER A 139 -19.78 -12.27 13.46
C SER A 139 -19.15 -13.36 12.61
N ALA A 140 -17.82 -13.42 12.65
CA ALA A 140 -17.02 -14.49 12.08
C ALA A 140 -15.79 -14.74 12.96
N THR A 141 -15.85 -15.77 13.81
CA THR A 141 -14.71 -16.20 14.62
C THR A 141 -13.58 -16.68 13.70
N ALA A 142 -12.43 -16.03 13.73
CA ALA A 142 -11.34 -16.28 12.79
C ALA A 142 -10.72 -17.68 12.97
N SER A 143 -11.17 -18.65 12.18
CA SER A 143 -10.56 -19.99 12.09
C SER A 143 -9.17 -19.87 11.45
N ARG A 144 -8.13 -20.24 12.20
CA ARG A 144 -6.74 -20.17 11.74
C ARG A 144 -6.48 -21.26 10.70
N SER A 145 -6.34 -20.89 9.44
CA SER A 145 -5.93 -21.81 8.37
C SER A 145 -4.40 -21.78 8.20
N PRO A 146 -3.67 -22.88 8.48
CA PRO A 146 -2.22 -22.89 8.39
C PRO A 146 -1.74 -23.08 6.94
N SER A 147 -1.39 -22.00 6.26
CA SER A 147 -0.70 -22.08 4.97
C SER A 147 0.75 -22.56 5.16
N ALA A 148 0.94 -23.87 5.10
CA ALA A 148 2.26 -24.50 5.14
C ALA A 148 3.06 -24.16 3.87
N GLY A 149 4.11 -23.36 4.04
CA GLY A 149 5.07 -22.97 3.02
C GLY A 149 6.07 -22.02 3.67
N GLY A 150 7.36 -22.28 3.51
CA GLY A 150 8.44 -21.66 4.32
C GLY A 150 8.51 -20.14 4.19
N ARG A 151 7.67 -19.43 4.95
CA ARG A 151 7.54 -17.98 4.89
C ARG A 151 8.74 -17.37 5.59
N ARG A 152 9.70 -16.85 4.82
CA ARG A 152 10.82 -16.05 5.34
C ARG A 152 10.25 -14.98 6.28
N VAL A 153 10.62 -15.06 7.56
CA VAL A 153 10.23 -14.08 8.58
C VAL A 153 10.70 -12.70 8.10
N PRO A 154 9.88 -11.64 8.20
CA PRO A 154 10.32 -10.30 7.84
C PRO A 154 11.53 -9.89 8.67
N GLU A 155 12.57 -9.38 8.01
CA GLU A 155 13.75 -8.88 8.69
C GLU A 155 13.43 -7.53 9.35
N VAL A 156 13.59 -7.46 10.67
CA VAL A 156 13.28 -6.27 11.48
C VAL A 156 14.60 -5.66 11.97
N PRO A 157 14.84 -4.35 11.76
CA PRO A 157 15.97 -3.65 12.33
C PRO A 157 16.04 -3.76 13.86
N LYS A 158 17.25 -3.96 14.41
CA LYS A 158 17.50 -4.02 15.87
C LYS A 158 17.35 -2.68 16.59
N ASP A 159 17.20 -1.59 15.85
CA ASP A 159 16.91 -0.26 16.38
C ASP A 159 15.41 0.02 16.22
N GLU A 160 14.76 0.48 17.30
CA GLU A 160 13.30 0.65 17.37
C GLU A 160 12.80 1.70 16.34
N LYS A 161 13.49 2.83 16.23
CA LYS A 161 13.15 3.93 15.31
C LYS A 161 13.32 3.51 13.85
N ARG A 162 14.34 2.69 13.55
CA ARG A 162 14.52 2.04 12.23
C ARG A 162 13.46 0.99 11.96
N ALA A 163 13.00 0.23 12.96
CA ALA A 163 11.92 -0.75 12.80
C ALA A 163 10.58 -0.06 12.50
N LEU A 164 10.24 1.01 13.23
CA LEU A 164 9.08 1.86 12.96
C LEU A 164 9.15 2.51 11.57
N SER A 165 10.31 3.06 11.19
CA SER A 165 10.55 3.62 9.86
C SER A 165 10.35 2.59 8.74
N ALA A 166 10.87 1.37 8.90
CA ALA A 166 10.71 0.28 7.92
C ALA A 166 9.25 -0.19 7.82
N LEU A 167 8.53 -0.23 8.95
CA LEU A 167 7.11 -0.58 9.02
C LEU A 167 6.24 0.49 8.35
N ALA A 168 6.53 1.78 8.57
CA ALA A 168 5.88 2.89 7.89
C ALA A 168 6.16 2.89 6.38
N GLN A 169 7.38 2.55 5.96
CA GLN A 169 7.70 2.39 4.54
C GLN A 169 6.92 1.23 3.90
N ALA A 170 6.75 0.11 4.63
CA ALA A 170 5.97 -1.04 4.16
C ALA A 170 4.46 -0.74 4.06
N GLU A 171 3.87 -0.03 5.03
CA GLU A 171 2.50 0.50 4.92
C GLU A 171 2.35 1.38 3.68
N ARG A 172 3.25 2.36 3.52
CA ARG A 172 3.19 3.30 2.40
C ARG A 172 3.27 2.60 1.05
N GLN A 173 4.23 1.69 0.85
CA GLN A 173 4.36 0.93 -0.40
C GLN A 173 3.08 0.16 -0.77
N ILE A 174 2.37 -0.38 0.22
CA ILE A 174 1.13 -1.12 -0.01
C ILE A 174 -0.05 -0.15 -0.25
N ALA A 175 -0.12 0.99 0.46
CA ALA A 175 -1.10 2.04 0.19
C ALA A 175 -0.94 2.64 -1.22
N ASP A 176 0.30 2.95 -1.64
CA ASP A 176 0.64 3.42 -2.98
C ASP A 176 0.27 2.34 -4.04
N THR A 177 0.55 1.05 -3.77
CA THR A 177 0.16 -0.08 -4.65
C THR A 177 -1.36 -0.21 -4.80
N ARG A 178 -2.12 -0.14 -3.69
CA ARG A 178 -3.59 -0.17 -3.69
C ARG A 178 -4.17 1.04 -4.46
N THR A 179 -3.54 2.21 -4.34
CA THR A 179 -3.92 3.45 -5.03
C THR A 179 -3.67 3.36 -6.54
N ALA A 180 -2.54 2.79 -6.97
CA ALA A 180 -2.28 2.53 -8.39
C ALA A 180 -3.28 1.54 -9.02
N ALA A 181 -3.70 0.52 -8.26
CA ALA A 181 -4.68 -0.47 -8.72
C ALA A 181 -6.08 0.12 -9.01
N LEU A 182 -6.42 1.29 -8.45
CA LEU A 182 -7.71 1.96 -8.67
C LEU A 182 -7.99 2.25 -10.15
N ALA A 183 -6.95 2.50 -10.95
CA ALA A 183 -7.07 2.81 -12.38
C ALA A 183 -7.59 1.64 -13.24
N THR A 184 -7.62 0.41 -12.70
CA THR A 184 -8.06 -0.80 -13.42
C THR A 184 -9.07 -1.66 -12.65
N ALA A 185 -9.41 -1.29 -11.41
CA ALA A 185 -10.35 -2.02 -10.58
C ALA A 185 -11.82 -1.64 -10.88
N PRO A 186 -12.76 -2.60 -10.97
CA PRO A 186 -14.19 -2.29 -11.07
C PRO A 186 -14.71 -1.47 -9.87
N PRO A 187 -15.76 -0.65 -10.02
CA PRO A 187 -16.07 0.44 -9.09
C PRO A 187 -16.19 0.06 -7.61
N GLU A 188 -16.85 -1.06 -7.28
CA GLU A 188 -17.00 -1.50 -5.88
C GLU A 188 -15.67 -1.97 -5.26
N LEU A 189 -14.80 -2.61 -6.06
CA LEU A 189 -13.48 -3.01 -5.60
C LEU A 189 -12.52 -1.82 -5.53
N ALA A 190 -12.68 -0.82 -6.41
CA ALA A 190 -11.96 0.44 -6.32
C ALA A 190 -12.32 1.21 -5.03
N ARG A 191 -13.60 1.29 -4.64
CA ARG A 191 -14.02 1.89 -3.35
C ARG A 191 -13.38 1.20 -2.15
N LEU A 192 -13.37 -0.14 -2.14
CA LEU A 192 -12.70 -0.92 -1.09
C LEU A 192 -11.18 -0.65 -1.05
N LEU A 193 -10.51 -0.72 -2.19
CA LEU A 193 -9.07 -0.47 -2.30
C LEU A 193 -8.70 0.95 -1.85
N ALA A 194 -9.50 1.95 -2.22
CA ALA A 194 -9.29 3.35 -1.84
C ALA A 194 -9.47 3.57 -0.34
N SER A 195 -10.51 2.98 0.27
CA SER A 195 -10.72 3.06 1.72
C SER A 195 -9.55 2.43 2.49
N VAL A 196 -9.10 1.23 2.10
CA VAL A 196 -7.99 0.55 2.76
C VAL A 196 -6.63 1.24 2.48
N ALA A 197 -6.46 1.89 1.32
CA ALA A 197 -5.30 2.73 1.04
C ALA A 197 -5.26 3.99 1.93
N ALA A 198 -6.41 4.65 2.14
CA ALA A 198 -6.51 5.80 3.03
C ALA A 198 -6.23 5.44 4.50
N CYS A 199 -6.72 4.28 4.97
CA CYS A 199 -6.37 3.75 6.29
C CYS A 199 -4.85 3.47 6.41
N GLY A 200 -4.23 2.87 5.38
CA GLY A 200 -2.78 2.69 5.32
C GLY A 200 -2.00 4.03 5.37
N ALA A 201 -2.46 5.06 4.67
CA ALA A 201 -1.86 6.40 4.75
C ALA A 201 -1.96 7.02 6.16
N ALA A 202 -3.09 6.80 6.86
CA ALA A 202 -3.23 7.19 8.26
C ALA A 202 -2.31 6.37 9.20
N HIS A 203 -2.11 5.07 8.95
CA HIS A 203 -1.14 4.25 9.67
C HIS A 203 0.30 4.78 9.51
N VAL A 204 0.71 5.16 8.28
CA VAL A 204 2.02 5.81 8.04
C VAL A 204 2.19 7.05 8.92
N TYR A 205 1.19 7.93 8.93
CA TYR A 205 1.21 9.16 9.73
C TYR A 205 1.28 8.92 11.26
N LEU A 206 0.60 7.88 11.77
CA LEU A 206 0.67 7.48 13.18
C LEU A 206 2.01 6.82 13.55
N LEU A 207 2.63 6.12 12.60
CA LEU A 207 3.98 5.57 12.77
C LEU A 207 5.03 6.70 12.77
N THR A 208 4.96 7.68 11.86
CA THR A 208 5.99 8.71 11.73
C THR A 208 5.93 9.86 12.73
N GLN A 209 4.76 10.24 13.26
CA GLN A 209 4.62 11.42 14.14
C GLN A 209 5.50 11.34 15.40
N ARG A 210 5.41 10.23 16.13
CA ARG A 210 6.06 10.14 17.45
C ARG A 210 7.58 9.92 17.34
N ASP A 211 8.05 9.64 16.13
CA ASP A 211 9.46 9.59 15.77
C ASP A 211 10.04 11.01 15.53
N THR A 212 9.20 12.05 15.46
CA THR A 212 9.62 13.46 15.49
C THR A 212 9.41 14.15 16.84
N ASP A 213 8.64 13.53 17.75
CA ASP A 213 8.41 14.00 19.12
C ASP A 213 9.45 13.45 20.13
N SER A 214 10.54 12.84 19.66
CA SER A 214 11.56 12.12 20.45
C SER A 214 12.95 12.13 19.78
#